data_AF-A0A6B3I809-F1
#
_entry.id   AF-A0A6B3I809-F1
#
_cell.length_a   1.000
_cell.length_b   1.000
_cell.length_c   1.000
_cell.angle_alpha   90.00
_cell.angle_beta   90.00
_cell.angle_gamma   90.00
#
_symmetry.space_group_name_H-M   'P 1'
#
loop_
_entity.id
_entity.type
_entity.pdbx_description
1 polymer ?
#
loop_
_entity_poly.entity_id
_entity_poly.type
_entity_poly.pdbx_seq_one_letter_code
_entity_poly.pdbx_strand_id
1 'polypeptide(L)' 'MAREFQRGHKAKISDLTPGTDLYVGVQIAAPGLTFDISCFGLDADEKLSDDRYFIFFNQPKSPEESVQLL' A
#
# COMPACT_ATOMS: atom_id res chain seq x y z
N MET A 1 0.76 21.19 5.24
CA MET A 1 -0.59 20.62 5.25
C MET A 1 -0.54 19.32 4.46
N ALA A 2 -1.16 18.24 4.94
CA ALA A 2 -1.28 17.01 4.16
C ALA A 2 -2.25 17.26 2.98
N ARG A 3 -1.93 16.73 1.79
CA ARG A 3 -2.81 16.80 0.63
C ARG A 3 -3.93 15.77 0.80
N GLU A 4 -5.17 16.23 0.77
CA GLU A 4 -6.34 15.36 0.80
C GLU A 4 -6.72 14.93 -0.63
N PHE A 5 -7.04 13.65 -0.81
CA PHE A 5 -7.42 13.07 -2.10
C PHE A 5 -8.91 12.70 -2.08
N GLN A 6 -9.57 12.91 -3.22
CA GLN A 6 -10.92 12.42 -3.47
C GLN A 6 -10.86 11.28 -4.50
N ARG A 7 -11.95 10.52 -4.61
CA ARG A 7 -12.04 9.41 -5.57
C ARG A 7 -11.65 9.88 -6.98
N GLY A 8 -10.69 9.17 -7.60
CA GLY A 8 -10.21 9.45 -8.94
C GLY A 8 -9.04 10.44 -9.02
N HIS A 9 -8.67 11.10 -7.92
CA HIS A 9 -7.48 11.94 -7.90
C HIS A 9 -6.19 11.11 -7.93
N LYS A 10 -5.23 11.57 -8.73
CA LYS A 10 -3.88 11.03 -8.82
C LYS A 10 -2.89 12.19 -8.68
N ALA A 11 -1.73 11.93 -8.09
CA ALA A 11 -0.62 12.88 -8.00
C ALA A 11 0.71 12.13 -8.15
N LYS A 12 1.76 12.84 -8.57
CA LYS A 12 3.11 12.27 -8.54
C LYS A 12 3.61 12.24 -7.10
N ILE A 13 4.33 11.18 -6.73
CA ILE A 13 4.93 11.05 -5.39
C ILE A 13 5.89 12.21 -5.11
N SER A 14 6.64 12.64 -6.12
CA SER A 14 7.56 13.79 -6.05
C SER A 14 6.87 15.10 -5.67
N ASP A 15 5.58 15.23 -5.94
CA ASP A 15 4.80 16.42 -5.59
C ASP A 15 4.37 16.39 -4.11
N LEU A 16 4.50 15.23 -3.44
CA LEU A 16 4.08 15.00 -2.05
C LEU A 16 5.27 14.94 -1.09
N THR A 17 6.37 14.31 -1.49
CA THR A 17 7.56 14.12 -0.66
C THR A 17 8.82 13.90 -1.50
N PRO A 18 10.00 14.38 -1.06
CA PRO A 18 11.28 13.99 -1.65
C PRO A 18 11.79 12.62 -1.13
N GLY A 19 11.13 12.05 -0.12
CA GLY A 19 11.52 10.76 0.46
C GLY A 19 11.26 9.60 -0.49
N THR A 20 12.17 8.62 -0.46
CA THR A 20 12.06 7.36 -1.21
C THR A 20 11.37 6.26 -0.41
N ASP A 21 11.31 6.43 0.92
CA ASP A 21 10.62 5.52 1.82
C ASP A 21 9.24 6.09 2.14
N LEU A 22 8.21 5.29 1.90
CA LEU A 22 6.81 5.69 2.04
C LEU A 22 6.13 4.82 3.10
N TYR A 23 5.43 5.48 4.01
CA TYR A 23 4.62 4.82 5.04
C TYR A 23 3.15 5.09 4.74
N VAL A 24 2.37 4.03 4.60
CA VAL A 24 0.93 4.10 4.37
C VAL A 24 0.22 3.66 5.65
N GLY A 25 -0.41 4.62 6.34
CA GLY A 25 -1.26 4.33 7.49
C GLY A 25 -2.71 4.18 7.07
N VAL A 26 -3.37 3.12 7.54
CA VAL A 26 -4.82 2.91 7.35
C VAL A 26 -5.51 2.97 8.71
N GLN A 27 -6.44 3.91 8.86
CA GLN A 27 -7.26 4.04 10.06
C GLN A 27 -8.73 3.83 9.70
N ILE A 28 -9.36 2.82 10.30
CA ILE A 28 -10.78 2.51 10.10
C ILE A 28 -11.48 2.51 11.46
N ALA A 29 -12.51 3.34 11.61
CA ALA A 29 -13.34 3.38 12.80
C ALA A 29 -14.53 2.42 12.63
N ALA A 30 -14.38 1.18 13.08
CA ALA A 30 -15.42 0.15 12.99
C ALA A 30 -15.38 -0.78 14.22
N PRO A 31 -16.12 -0.45 15.30
CA PRO A 31 -16.08 -1.18 16.56
C PRO A 31 -16.51 -2.65 16.39
N GLY A 32 -15.77 -3.56 17.01
CA GLY A 32 -16.07 -5.00 17.01
C GLY A 32 -15.70 -5.73 15.71
N LEU A 33 -15.14 -5.04 14.72
CA LEU A 33 -14.63 -5.64 13.49
C LEU A 33 -13.10 -5.65 13.49
N THR A 34 -12.54 -6.70 12.92
CA THR A 34 -11.12 -6.79 12.59
C THR A 34 -10.98 -6.69 11.08
N PHE A 35 -10.04 -5.85 10.63
CA PHE A 35 -9.72 -5.68 9.22
C PHE A 35 -8.34 -6.26 8.98
N ASP A 36 -8.20 -7.01 7.90
CA ASP A 36 -6.92 -7.31 7.33
C ASP A 36 -6.65 -6.32 6.19
N ILE A 37 -5.41 -5.84 6.10
CA ILE A 37 -4.99 -4.93 5.05
C ILE A 37 -4.02 -5.68 4.16
N SER A 38 -4.34 -5.69 2.88
CA SER A 38 -3.54 -6.32 1.86
C SER A 38 -2.97 -5.29 0.89
N CYS A 39 -1.73 -5.50 0.48
CA CYS A 39 -1.07 -4.73 -0.58
C CYS A 39 -0.68 -5.66 -1.73
N PHE A 40 -0.86 -5.22 -2.97
CA PHE A 40 -0.55 -6.00 -4.16
C PHE A 40 0.52 -5.28 -4.99
N GLY A 41 1.67 -5.93 -5.17
CA GLY A 41 2.63 -5.54 -6.20
C GLY A 41 2.15 -6.08 -7.55
N LEU A 42 1.74 -5.18 -8.43
CA LEU A 42 1.26 -5.51 -9.77
C LEU A 42 2.35 -5.26 -10.81
N ASP A 43 2.28 -6.02 -11.90
CA ASP A 43 3.13 -5.80 -13.07
C ASP A 43 2.63 -4.64 -13.95
N ALA A 44 3.28 -4.47 -15.11
CA ALA A 44 2.96 -3.41 -16.07
C ALA A 44 1.57 -3.57 -16.74
N ASP A 45 0.99 -4.76 -16.72
CA ASP A 45 -0.36 -5.04 -17.21
C ASP A 45 -1.41 -4.97 -16.08
N GLU A 46 -1.04 -4.41 -14.92
CA GLU A 46 -1.86 -4.29 -13.71
C GLU A 46 -2.30 -5.66 -13.15
N LYS A 47 -1.49 -6.71 -13.33
CA LYS A 47 -1.77 -8.06 -12.85
C LYS A 47 -0.85 -8.47 -11.71
N LEU A 48 -1.41 -9.26 -10.79
CA LEU A 48 -0.62 -10.01 -9.82
C LEU A 48 -0.03 -11.24 -10.53
N SER A 49 1.14 -11.07 -11.11
CA SER A 49 1.81 -12.13 -11.88
C SER A 49 2.69 -13.05 -11.02
N ASP A 50 2.93 -12.68 -9.77
CA ASP A 50 3.63 -13.50 -8.78
C ASP A 50 2.96 -13.31 -7.41
N ASP A 51 2.41 -14.38 -6.86
CA ASP A 51 1.65 -14.37 -5.60
C ASP A 51 2.50 -13.94 -4.39
N ARG A 52 3.84 -13.94 -4.50
CA ARG A 52 4.73 -13.41 -3.46
C ARG A 52 4.61 -11.89 -3.30
N TYR A 53 3.99 -11.20 -4.26
CA TYR A 53 3.69 -9.77 -4.19
C TYR A 53 2.30 -9.46 -3.62
N PHE A 54 1.56 -10.48 -3.18
CA PHE A 54 0.38 -10.31 -2.34
C PHE A 54 0.82 -10.24 -0.88
N ILE A 55 0.88 -9.04 -0.32
CA ILE A 55 1.39 -8.77 1.02
C ILE A 55 0.21 -8.63 1.99
N PHE A 56 0.17 -9.48 3.01
CA PHE A 56 -0.91 -9.56 4.00
C PHE A 56 -0.39 -10.20 5.29
N PHE A 57 -1.25 -10.39 6.31
CA PHE A 57 -0.82 -10.81 7.65
C PHE A 57 0.11 -12.05 7.71
N ASN A 58 -0.08 -13.04 6.85
CA ASN A 58 0.73 -14.27 6.82
C ASN A 58 1.91 -14.22 5.83
N GLN A 59 1.98 -13.19 5.00
CA GLN A 59 3.08 -12.94 4.06
C GLN A 59 3.42 -11.45 4.11
N PRO A 60 4.09 -10.98 5.17
CA PRO A 60 4.17 -9.56 5.47
C PRO A 60 5.18 -8.79 4.61
N LYS A 61 5.91 -9.45 3.70
CA LYS A 61 6.99 -8.81 2.91
C LYS A 61 7.08 -9.36 1.49
N SER A 62 7.43 -8.49 0.54
CA SER A 62 7.81 -8.88 -0.82
C SER A 62 9.22 -9.51 -0.84
N PRO A 63 9.60 -10.26 -1.90
CA PRO A 63 10.90 -10.94 -1.97
C PRO A 63 12.12 -10.02 -1.78
N GLU A 64 12.06 -8.80 -2.29
CA GLU A 64 13.10 -7.79 -2.17
C GLU A 64 12.86 -6.78 -1.03
N GLU A 65 11.85 -7.03 -0.20
CA GLU A 65 11.48 -6.19 0.95
C GLU A 65 11.11 -4.72 0.61
N SER A 66 10.80 -4.45 -0.66
CA SER A 66 10.33 -3.14 -1.14
C SER A 66 8.94 -2.76 -0.61
N VAL A 67 8.13 -3.77 -0.27
CA VAL A 67 6.83 -3.62 0.36
C VAL A 67 6.79 -4.48 1.61
N GLN A 68 6.46 -3.86 2.74
CA GLN A 68 6.40 -4.53 4.03
C GLN A 68 5.18 -4.04 4.82
N LEU A 69 4.47 -4.99 5.43
CA LEU A 69 3.50 -4.72 6.48
C LEU A 69 4.27 -4.57 7.80
N LEU A 70 4.34 -3.34 8.31
CA LEU A 70 5.07 -2.95 9.52
C LEU A 70 4.16 -2.84 10.75
#